data_AF-A0A369XIG4-F1
#
_entry.id   AF-A0A369XIG4-F1
#
_cell.length_a   1.000
_cell.length_b   1.000
_cell.length_c   1.000
_cell.angle_alpha   90.00
_cell.angle_beta   90.00
_cell.angle_gamma   90.00
#
_symmetry.space_group_name_H-M   'P 1'
#
loop_
_entity.id
_entity.type
_entity.pdbx_description
1 polymer ?
#
loop_
_entity_poly.entity_id
_entity_poly.type
_entity_poly.pdbx_seq_one_letter_code
_entity_poly.pdbx_strand_id
1 'polypeptide(L)'
;TGIACRCRPDWFNGTAVVDLKSCVDASSRGFSRAIANLGYDIQAAFYVDGMKAVTGTELPFLFVAVEKEAPHAVALYRADPEVIEVGRKKYRAALQLLKWCQDASSWPAYQPGGEIELISLPRWAANADAFEFDAA
;
A
#
# COMPACT_ATOMS: atom_id res chain seq x y z
N THR A 1 -8.68 -8.95 16.82
CA THR A 1 -8.89 -7.63 17.44
C THR A 1 -10.35 -7.37 17.78
N GLY A 2 -11.32 -8.00 17.10
CA GLY A 2 -12.75 -7.74 17.33
C GLY A 2 -13.24 -6.44 16.70
N ILE A 3 -12.36 -5.70 16.01
CA ILE A 3 -12.69 -4.46 15.32
C ILE A 3 -13.53 -4.78 14.09
N ALA A 4 -14.69 -4.13 13.98
CA ALA A 4 -15.52 -4.22 12.78
C ALA A 4 -14.78 -3.63 11.57
N CYS A 5 -14.70 -4.42 10.50
CA CYS A 5 -14.03 -4.05 9.27
C CYS A 5 -15.05 -3.83 8.15
N ARG A 6 -14.78 -2.87 7.25
CA ARG A 6 -15.62 -2.58 6.09
C ARG A 6 -14.75 -2.37 4.86
N CYS A 7 -15.12 -3.00 3.76
CA CYS A 7 -14.57 -2.74 2.44
C CYS A 7 -15.71 -2.52 1.43
N ARG A 8 -15.40 -1.87 0.31
CA ARG A 8 -16.30 -1.73 -0.83
C ARG A 8 -15.47 -1.82 -2.12
N PRO A 9 -15.39 -2.99 -2.76
CA PRO A 9 -14.80 -3.13 -4.09
C PRO A 9 -15.39 -2.13 -5.08
N ASP A 10 -14.56 -1.60 -5.98
CA ASP A 10 -15.05 -0.81 -7.11
C ASP A 10 -15.89 -1.69 -8.04
N TRP A 11 -15.46 -2.95 -8.23
CA TRP A 11 -16.22 -3.95 -8.94
C TRP A 11 -16.03 -5.35 -8.38
N PHE A 12 -17.10 -6.13 -8.41
CA PHE A 12 -17.16 -7.52 -7.96
C PHE A 12 -18.26 -8.26 -8.72
N ASN A 13 -17.95 -9.44 -9.23
CA ASN A 13 -18.87 -10.27 -10.03
C ASN A 13 -19.05 -11.70 -9.51
N GLY A 14 -18.58 -12.00 -8.29
CA GLY A 14 -18.57 -13.36 -7.74
C GLY A 14 -17.29 -14.16 -8.02
N THR A 15 -16.47 -13.77 -8.99
CA THR A 15 -15.25 -14.51 -9.36
C THR A 15 -13.94 -13.74 -9.19
N ALA A 16 -14.01 -12.40 -9.13
CA ALA A 16 -12.85 -11.56 -8.84
C ALA A 16 -13.26 -10.27 -8.12
N VAL A 17 -12.34 -9.73 -7.34
CA VAL A 17 -12.41 -8.37 -6.78
C VAL A 17 -11.55 -7.48 -7.65
N VAL A 18 -12.11 -6.36 -8.13
CA VAL A 18 -11.40 -5.45 -9.04
C VAL A 18 -11.41 -4.04 -8.46
N ASP A 19 -10.28 -3.37 -8.58
CA ASP A 19 -10.07 -2.01 -8.12
C ASP A 19 -9.38 -1.17 -9.21
N LEU A 20 -9.93 0.01 -9.48
CA LEU A 20 -9.47 0.92 -10.52
C LEU A 20 -8.52 1.97 -9.91
N LYS A 21 -7.31 2.06 -10.46
CA LYS A 21 -6.28 3.01 -10.03
C LYS A 21 -5.83 3.89 -11.18
N SER A 22 -6.02 5.20 -11.05
CA SER A 22 -5.25 6.15 -11.84
C SER A 22 -3.79 6.18 -11.34
N CYS A 23 -2.81 6.07 -12.22
CA CYS A 23 -1.38 6.04 -11.86
C CYS A 23 -0.54 6.97 -12.74
N VAL A 24 0.73 7.15 -12.37
CA VAL A 24 1.71 7.89 -13.17
C VAL A 24 2.36 6.99 -14.23
N ASP A 25 2.62 5.73 -13.86
CA ASP A 25 3.30 4.74 -14.70
C ASP A 25 2.55 3.42 -14.53
N ALA A 26 1.87 2.99 -15.58
CA ALA A 26 1.12 1.74 -15.60
C ALA A 26 2.00 0.52 -15.95
N SER A 27 3.28 0.70 -16.25
CA SER A 27 4.19 -0.43 -16.45
C SER A 27 4.31 -1.27 -15.17
N SER A 28 4.67 -2.55 -15.32
CA SER A 28 4.80 -3.45 -14.17
C SER A 28 5.79 -2.93 -13.12
N ARG A 29 6.89 -2.28 -13.55
CA ARG A 29 7.88 -1.68 -12.66
C ARG A 29 7.34 -0.43 -11.95
N GLY A 30 6.65 0.45 -12.66
CA GLY A 30 6.07 1.66 -12.08
C GLY A 30 4.95 1.32 -11.11
N PHE A 31 4.04 0.47 -11.54
CA PHE A 31 2.87 0.10 -10.76
C PHE A 31 3.23 -0.75 -9.54
N SER A 32 4.21 -1.66 -9.61
CA SER A 32 4.71 -2.38 -8.42
C SER A 32 5.30 -1.44 -7.36
N ARG A 33 6.00 -0.38 -7.77
CA ARG A 33 6.45 0.69 -6.86
C ARG A 33 5.26 1.45 -6.26
N ALA A 34 4.25 1.77 -7.07
CA ALA A 34 3.03 2.41 -6.58
C ALA A 34 2.31 1.54 -5.54
N ILE A 35 2.22 0.22 -5.76
CA ILE A 35 1.65 -0.72 -4.79
C ILE A 35 2.35 -0.61 -3.44
N ALA A 36 3.69 -0.64 -3.44
CA ALA A 36 4.48 -0.56 -2.22
C ALA A 36 4.38 0.82 -1.51
N ASN A 37 4.44 1.91 -2.28
CA ASN A 37 4.49 3.27 -1.73
C ASN A 37 3.13 3.78 -1.26
N LEU A 38 2.05 3.35 -1.91
CA LEU A 38 0.69 3.85 -1.64
C LEU A 38 -0.14 2.85 -0.82
N GLY A 39 0.44 1.72 -0.42
CA GLY A 39 -0.23 0.73 0.42
C GLY A 39 -1.35 -0.04 -0.30
N TYR A 40 -1.26 -0.23 -1.61
CA TYR A 40 -2.29 -0.97 -2.35
C TYR A 40 -2.26 -2.47 -2.03
N ASP A 41 -1.14 -2.98 -1.55
CA ASP A 41 -1.02 -4.32 -0.98
C ASP A 41 -1.91 -4.49 0.25
N ILE A 42 -1.94 -3.50 1.15
CA ILE A 42 -2.83 -3.45 2.32
C ILE A 42 -4.29 -3.53 1.85
N GLN A 43 -4.68 -2.72 0.87
CA GLN A 43 -6.04 -2.71 0.33
C GLN A 43 -6.41 -4.08 -0.26
N ALA A 44 -5.56 -4.62 -1.14
CA ALA A 44 -5.80 -5.90 -1.80
C ALA A 44 -5.99 -7.03 -0.79
N ALA A 45 -5.09 -7.14 0.19
CA ALA A 45 -5.18 -8.16 1.24
C ALA A 45 -6.44 -7.99 2.11
N PHE A 46 -6.77 -6.74 2.48
CA PHE A 46 -7.95 -6.44 3.28
C PHE A 46 -9.25 -6.81 2.57
N TYR A 47 -9.31 -6.60 1.25
CA TYR A 47 -10.47 -6.92 0.44
C TYR A 47 -10.56 -8.43 0.21
N VAL A 48 -9.45 -9.11 -0.08
CA VAL A 48 -9.42 -10.58 -0.23
C VAL A 48 -9.90 -11.27 1.05
N ASP A 49 -9.36 -10.91 2.21
CA ASP A 49 -9.74 -11.53 3.49
C ASP A 49 -11.20 -11.15 3.87
N GLY A 50 -11.61 -9.90 3.64
CA GLY A 50 -12.98 -9.45 3.87
C GLY A 50 -14.01 -10.15 2.99
N MET A 51 -13.73 -10.28 1.69
CA MET A 51 -14.60 -10.97 0.74
C MET A 51 -14.64 -12.47 1.01
N LYS A 52 -13.51 -13.08 1.39
CA LYS A 52 -13.48 -14.49 1.82
C LYS A 52 -14.34 -14.74 3.05
N ALA A 53 -14.32 -13.82 4.02
CA ALA A 53 -15.16 -13.93 5.22
C ALA A 53 -16.67 -13.87 4.90
N VAL A 54 -17.07 -13.16 3.84
CA VAL A 54 -18.49 -13.02 3.42
C VAL A 54 -18.91 -14.13 2.46
N THR A 55 -18.06 -14.50 1.51
CA THR A 55 -18.38 -15.42 0.40
C THR A 55 -17.93 -16.87 0.67
N GLY A 56 -17.08 -17.09 1.66
CA GLY A 56 -16.45 -18.39 1.95
C GLY A 56 -15.30 -18.76 1.01
N THR A 57 -15.03 -17.96 -0.03
CA THR A 57 -14.04 -18.29 -1.07
C THR A 57 -12.97 -17.21 -1.16
N GLU A 58 -11.72 -17.61 -1.28
CA GLU A 58 -10.64 -16.68 -1.56
C GLU A 58 -10.62 -16.35 -3.05
N LEU A 59 -10.84 -15.08 -3.37
CA LEU A 59 -10.98 -14.61 -4.75
C LEU A 59 -9.73 -13.85 -5.19
N PRO A 60 -9.36 -13.90 -6.49
CA PRO A 60 -8.29 -13.08 -7.02
C PRO A 60 -8.64 -11.59 -6.89
N PHE A 61 -7.63 -10.79 -6.56
CA PHE A 61 -7.69 -9.34 -6.59
C PHE A 61 -6.98 -8.82 -7.84
N LEU A 62 -7.65 -7.98 -8.62
CA LEU A 62 -7.12 -7.39 -9.84
C LEU A 62 -7.06 -5.87 -9.72
N PHE A 63 -5.92 -5.31 -10.09
CA PHE A 63 -5.74 -3.88 -10.30
C PHE A 63 -5.94 -3.54 -11.77
N VAL A 64 -6.75 -2.52 -12.04
CA VAL A 64 -6.80 -1.83 -13.33
C VAL A 64 -6.02 -0.54 -13.18
N ALA A 65 -4.79 -0.51 -13.69
CA ALA A 65 -3.93 0.67 -13.68
C ALA A 65 -4.16 1.50 -14.95
N VAL A 66 -4.46 2.78 -14.80
CA VAL A 66 -4.71 3.72 -15.91
C VAL A 66 -3.82 4.95 -15.75
N GLU A 67 -2.98 5.25 -16.73
CA GLU A 67 -2.12 6.43 -16.67
C GLU A 67 -2.94 7.72 -16.73
N LYS A 68 -2.59 8.67 -15.86
CA LYS A 68 -3.26 9.97 -15.77
C LYS A 68 -3.02 10.83 -17.01
N GLU A 69 -1.86 10.71 -17.63
CA GLU A 69 -1.45 11.50 -18.80
C GLU A 69 -1.49 10.67 -20.08
N ALA A 70 -1.57 11.35 -21.23
CA ALA A 70 -1.56 10.71 -22.55
C ALA A 70 -0.29 9.84 -22.71
N PRO A 71 -0.41 8.62 -23.28
CA PRO A 71 -1.55 8.09 -24.03
C PRO A 71 -2.63 7.40 -23.18
N HIS A 72 -2.65 7.60 -21.85
CA HIS A 72 -3.57 6.93 -20.92
C HIS A 72 -3.44 5.41 -20.98
N ALA A 73 -2.21 4.90 -20.99
CA ALA A 73 -1.98 3.47 -21.07
C ALA A 73 -2.68 2.73 -19.94
N VAL A 74 -3.20 1.55 -20.25
CA VAL A 74 -3.95 0.70 -19.32
C VAL A 74 -3.24 -0.63 -19.16
N ALA A 75 -3.11 -1.09 -17.92
CA ALA A 75 -2.61 -2.41 -17.61
C ALA A 75 -3.46 -3.10 -16.54
N LEU A 76 -3.68 -4.41 -16.71
CA LEU A 76 -4.36 -5.26 -15.75
C LEU A 76 -3.34 -6.11 -15.01
N TYR A 77 -3.35 -6.05 -13.68
CA TYR A 77 -2.46 -6.83 -12.83
C TYR A 77 -3.24 -7.65 -11.83
N ARG A 78 -2.97 -8.96 -11.78
CA ARG A 78 -3.39 -9.78 -10.65
C ARG A 78 -2.43 -9.56 -9.49
N ALA A 79 -2.96 -9.33 -8.29
CA ALA A 79 -2.15 -9.31 -7.09
C ALA A 79 -1.53 -10.69 -6.86
N ASP A 80 -0.21 -10.74 -6.77
CA ASP A 80 0.53 -11.96 -6.46
C ASP A 80 0.25 -12.41 -5.01
N PRO A 81 0.26 -13.72 -4.69
CA PRO A 81 0.12 -14.20 -3.32
C PRO A 81 1.06 -13.53 -2.31
N GLU A 82 2.29 -13.19 -2.71
CA GLU A 82 3.23 -12.48 -1.83
C GLU A 82 2.75 -11.07 -1.50
N VAL A 83 2.20 -10.33 -2.49
CA VAL A 83 1.60 -9.01 -2.26
C VAL A 83 0.46 -9.09 -1.24
N ILE A 84 -0.39 -10.12 -1.36
CA ILE A 84 -1.49 -10.36 -0.42
C ILE A 84 -0.95 -10.66 0.99
N GLU A 85 0.06 -11.52 1.12
CA GLU A 85 0.59 -11.87 2.44
C GLU A 85 1.31 -10.70 3.12
N VAL A 86 2.06 -9.89 2.37
CA VAL A 86 2.69 -8.66 2.90
C VAL A 86 1.62 -7.67 3.35
N GLY A 87 0.61 -7.41 2.52
CA GLY A 87 -0.51 -6.55 2.88
C GLY A 87 -1.27 -7.06 4.10
N ARG A 88 -1.43 -8.38 4.23
CA ARG A 88 -2.10 -9.04 5.36
C ARG A 88 -1.38 -8.80 6.67
N LYS A 89 -0.06 -8.94 6.69
CA LYS A 89 0.77 -8.62 7.86
C LYS A 89 0.59 -7.15 8.26
N LYS A 90 0.66 -6.23 7.29
CA LYS A 90 0.52 -4.79 7.51
C LYS A 90 -0.84 -4.41 8.10
N TYR A 91 -1.96 -4.81 7.48
CA TYR A 91 -3.28 -4.39 7.96
C TYR A 91 -3.60 -5.03 9.33
N ARG A 92 -3.15 -6.26 9.60
CA ARG A 92 -3.35 -6.89 10.91
C ARG A 92 -2.60 -6.17 12.02
N ALA A 93 -1.35 -5.76 11.76
CA ALA A 93 -0.59 -4.92 12.68
C ALA A 93 -1.30 -3.57 12.90
N ALA A 94 -1.83 -2.94 11.84
CA ALA A 94 -2.60 -1.71 11.96
C ALA A 94 -3.88 -1.88 12.81
N LEU A 95 -4.60 -3.00 12.66
CA LEU A 95 -5.77 -3.30 13.51
C LEU A 95 -5.37 -3.54 14.98
N GLN A 96 -4.21 -4.15 15.23
CA GLN A 96 -3.70 -4.33 16.59
C GLN A 96 -3.34 -2.98 17.23
N LEU A 97 -2.62 -2.12 16.48
CA LEU A 97 -2.32 -0.76 16.92
C LEU A 97 -3.59 0.03 17.19
N LEU A 98 -4.58 -0.02 16.28
CA LEU A 98 -5.87 0.63 16.46
C LEU A 98 -6.58 0.15 17.74
N LYS A 99 -6.57 -1.15 18.02
CA LYS A 99 -7.16 -1.70 19.24
C LYS A 99 -6.47 -1.15 20.48
N TRP A 100 -5.14 -1.14 20.47
CA TRP A 100 -4.36 -0.59 21.58
C TRP A 100 -4.65 0.91 21.78
N CYS A 101 -4.70 1.71 20.70
CA CYS A 101 -5.01 3.14 20.79
C CYS A 101 -6.38 3.39 21.40
N GLN A 102 -7.39 2.60 21.01
CA GLN A 102 -8.74 2.66 21.56
C GLN A 102 -8.78 2.29 23.05
N ASP A 103 -8.07 1.23 23.45
CA ASP A 103 -8.03 0.76 24.85
C ASP A 103 -7.28 1.71 25.77
N ALA A 104 -6.15 2.25 25.31
CA ALA A 104 -5.31 3.16 26.07
C ALA A 104 -5.76 4.63 26.00
N SER A 105 -6.74 4.96 25.14
CA SER A 105 -7.12 6.34 24.81
C SER A 105 -5.91 7.20 24.41
N SER A 106 -4.96 6.61 23.67
CA SER A 106 -3.69 7.22 23.28
C SER A 106 -3.44 7.05 21.78
N TRP A 107 -2.97 8.10 21.12
CA TRP A 107 -2.80 8.16 19.66
C TRP A 107 -1.40 8.69 19.31
N PRO A 108 -0.36 7.84 19.45
CA PRO A 108 1.02 8.26 19.24
C PRO A 108 1.23 8.72 17.79
N ALA A 109 1.88 9.87 17.63
CA ALA A 109 2.32 10.41 16.35
C ALA A 109 3.82 10.14 16.14
N TYR A 110 4.53 11.01 15.43
CA TYR A 110 5.95 10.82 15.12
C TYR A 110 6.87 10.84 16.34
N GLN A 111 6.55 11.63 17.37
CA GLN A 111 7.40 11.87 18.55
C GLN A 111 6.56 11.85 19.82
N PRO A 112 6.04 10.68 20.25
CA PRO A 112 5.09 10.59 21.35
C PRO A 112 5.66 11.08 22.70
N GLY A 113 6.98 11.19 22.86
CA GLY A 113 7.64 11.74 24.04
C GLY A 113 8.15 13.19 23.89
N GLY A 114 7.94 13.83 22.74
CA GLY A 114 8.45 15.18 22.43
C GLY A 114 9.95 15.22 22.08
N GLU A 115 10.54 14.09 21.76
CA GLU A 115 11.93 13.94 21.33
C GLU A 115 12.21 14.66 20.00
N ILE A 116 13.38 15.29 19.89
CA ILE A 116 13.88 15.82 18.62
C ILE A 116 14.80 14.76 18.00
N GLU A 117 14.40 14.22 16.85
CA GLU A 117 15.18 13.22 16.13
C GLU A 117 16.13 13.86 15.11
N LEU A 118 17.31 13.27 14.93
CA LEU A 118 18.19 13.60 13.82
C LEU A 118 17.62 13.00 12.52
N ILE A 119 17.47 13.83 11.49
CA ILE A 119 17.08 13.37 10.16
C ILE A 119 18.30 13.29 9.24
N SER A 120 18.37 12.22 8.46
CA SER A 120 19.46 11.98 7.49
C SER A 120 18.92 11.99 6.07
N LEU A 121 19.80 12.28 5.11
CA LEU A 121 19.49 12.08 3.70
C LEU A 121 19.16 10.60 3.43
N PRO A 122 18.17 10.30 2.56
CA PRO A 122 17.94 8.93 2.14
C PRO A 122 19.17 8.41 1.39
N ARG A 123 19.42 7.09 1.44
CA ARG A 123 20.63 6.45 0.88
C ARG A 123 20.95 6.86 -0.56
N TRP A 124 19.92 7.03 -1.39
CA TRP A 124 20.10 7.43 -2.79
C TRP A 124 20.59 8.89 -2.95
N ALA A 125 20.30 9.77 -1.99
CA ALA A 125 20.75 11.17 -1.99
C ALA A 125 22.08 11.34 -1.25
N ALA A 126 22.34 10.51 -0.24
CA ALA A 126 23.58 10.54 0.54
C ALA A 126 24.83 10.17 -0.28
N ASN A 127 24.66 9.49 -1.42
CA ASN A 127 25.73 9.08 -2.34
C ASN A 127 25.93 10.06 -3.51
N ALA A 128 25.49 11.32 -3.40
CA ALA A 128 25.82 12.32 -4.41
C ALA A 128 27.32 12.64 -4.36
N ASP A 129 28.02 12.40 -5.47
CA ASP A 129 29.44 12.72 -5.60
C ASP A 129 29.69 14.21 -5.29
N ALA A 130 30.73 14.49 -4.49
CA ALA A 130 31.17 15.86 -4.26
C ALA A 130 31.68 16.43 -5.59
N PHE A 131 31.14 17.56 -6.02
CA PHE A 131 31.74 18.34 -7.09
C PHE A 131 33.10 18.87 -6.62
N GLU A 132 34.19 18.23 -7.03
CA GLU A 132 35.52 18.82 -6.93
C GLU A 132 35.71 19.83 -8.07
N PHE A 133 35.97 21.08 -7.70
CA PHE A 133 36.29 22.15 -8.64
C PHE A 133 37.82 22.26 -8.73
N ASP A 134 38.43 21.64 -9.74
CA ASP A 134 39.85 21.85 -10.03
C ASP A 134 40.02 23.21 -10.72
N ALA A 135 40.50 24.20 -9.96
CA ALA A 135 40.96 25.46 -10.52
C ALA A 135 42.43 25.29 -10.96
N ALA A 136 42.64 25.28 -12.28
CA ALA A 136 43.97 25.32 -12.91
C ALA A 136 44.63 26.71 -12.80
#